data_AF-A0A091SC09-F1
#
_entry.id   AF-A0A091SC09-F1
#
_cell.length_a   1.000
_cell.length_b   1.000
_cell.length_c   1.000
_cell.angle_alpha   90.00
_cell.angle_beta   90.00
_cell.angle_gamma   90.00
#
_symmetry.space_group_name_H-M   'P 1'
#
loop_
_entity.id
_entity.type
_entity.pdbx_description
1 polymer ?
#
loop_
_entity_poly.entity_id
_entity_poly.type
_entity_poly.pdbx_seq_one_letter_code
_entity_poly.pdbx_strand_id
1 'polypeptide(L)'
;DQVLHIVPETFQQVQHLQHLCSVLLLDLWKPLLPEDIQAGEDLHIRIAAPLVQEVKDSLDQQMISYKVLIPDVQEVVDQSMPMERKSHRQVQERYTYTQYHTMEEIYQWMTEIQKNNSELVTQHYLGTTFENRTMYYLQISQPSEKTKKIIWMDCGIHAREWISPAFCQWFVKEILQNYRTDPKISKFLQNLDLYVLPVLNIDGYIYSWEKDRLWRKNRSPHMNGTCYGTDLNRNFNSSWGSIGVSYDCSSEIFCGSGPESEPETRAVAQFIERKKSDILCYLTIHSYGQYILTPYGSTTKPPSNSEELMYVAEKAAAALMGKYGTSYKVGSTSSILYNNSGSSRDWAHMIGIPFSYTFELRDKGTHGFVLPPDQIQPTCEETM
;
A
#
# COMPACT_ATOMS: atom_id res chain seq x y z
N ASP A 1 -9.53 -21.10 0.68
CA ASP A 1 -10.03 -20.12 -0.31
C ASP A 1 -9.30 -20.28 -1.63
N GLN A 2 -9.89 -19.78 -2.73
CA GLN A 2 -9.23 -19.70 -4.03
C GLN A 2 -9.21 -18.26 -4.55
N VAL A 3 -8.20 -17.91 -5.35
CA VAL A 3 -8.20 -16.66 -6.13
C VAL A 3 -8.35 -16.99 -7.60
N LEU A 4 -9.38 -16.42 -8.23
CA LEU A 4 -9.64 -16.57 -9.66
C LEU A 4 -9.25 -15.31 -10.41
N HIS A 5 -8.72 -15.49 -11.62
CA HIS A 5 -8.56 -14.47 -12.65
C HIS A 5 -9.60 -14.68 -13.74
N ILE A 6 -10.35 -13.63 -14.02
CA ILE A 6 -11.44 -13.60 -14.99
C ILE A 6 -11.20 -12.38 -15.89
N VAL A 7 -11.48 -12.50 -17.18
CA VAL A 7 -11.53 -11.36 -18.11
C VAL A 7 -12.89 -11.42 -18.79
N PRO A 8 -13.89 -10.64 -18.35
CA PRO A 8 -15.19 -10.64 -19.00
C PRO A 8 -15.07 -10.01 -20.39
N GLU A 9 -15.69 -10.62 -21.39
CA GLU A 9 -15.59 -10.18 -22.79
C GLU A 9 -16.83 -9.39 -23.23
N THR A 10 -17.97 -9.63 -22.59
CA THR A 10 -19.25 -9.04 -23.00
C THR A 10 -19.91 -8.26 -21.88
N PHE A 11 -20.78 -7.32 -22.27
CA PHE A 11 -21.60 -6.55 -21.33
C PHE A 11 -22.46 -7.45 -20.42
N GLN A 12 -22.97 -8.57 -20.93
CA GLN A 12 -23.77 -9.51 -20.15
C GLN A 12 -22.94 -10.21 -19.06
N GLN A 13 -21.70 -10.60 -19.38
CA GLN A 13 -20.78 -11.18 -18.41
C GLN A 13 -20.40 -10.17 -17.33
N VAL A 14 -20.17 -8.90 -17.71
CA VAL A 14 -19.91 -7.81 -16.76
C VAL A 14 -21.09 -7.65 -15.79
N GLN A 15 -22.32 -7.56 -16.30
CA GLN A 15 -23.52 -7.42 -15.45
C GLN A 15 -23.70 -8.61 -14.51
N HIS A 16 -23.43 -9.82 -14.99
CA HIS A 16 -23.50 -11.03 -14.17
C HIS A 16 -22.47 -11.01 -13.04
N LEU A 17 -21.21 -10.70 -13.35
CA LEU A 17 -20.13 -10.63 -12.34
C LEU A 17 -20.39 -9.52 -11.32
N GLN A 18 -20.83 -8.36 -11.78
CA GLN A 18 -21.27 -7.25 -10.92
C GLN A 18 -22.33 -7.70 -9.91
N HIS A 19 -23.37 -8.38 -10.40
CA HIS A 19 -24.44 -8.90 -9.56
C HIS A 19 -23.93 -9.99 -8.60
N LEU A 20 -23.20 -10.97 -9.10
CA LEU A 20 -22.67 -12.10 -8.31
C LEU A 20 -21.79 -11.62 -7.16
N CYS A 21 -20.85 -10.71 -7.45
CA CYS A 21 -19.95 -10.12 -6.46
C CYS A 21 -20.71 -9.33 -5.39
N SER A 22 -21.76 -8.62 -5.79
CA SER A 22 -22.56 -7.80 -4.87
C SER A 22 -23.46 -8.64 -3.97
N VAL A 23 -24.05 -9.73 -4.49
CA VAL A 23 -24.95 -10.62 -3.74
C VAL A 23 -24.17 -11.50 -2.76
N LEU A 24 -23.04 -12.06 -3.20
CA LEU A 24 -22.23 -12.96 -2.39
C LEU A 24 -21.18 -12.24 -1.54
N LEU A 25 -21.08 -10.91 -1.65
CA LEU A 25 -20.08 -10.08 -0.95
C LEU A 25 -18.65 -10.61 -1.13
N LEU A 26 -18.28 -10.91 -2.39
CA LEU A 26 -16.99 -11.50 -2.70
C LEU A 26 -15.83 -10.52 -2.43
N ASP A 27 -14.66 -11.04 -2.02
CA ASP A 27 -13.46 -10.22 -1.78
C ASP A 27 -12.76 -9.95 -3.12
N LEU A 28 -12.99 -8.76 -3.66
CA LEU A 28 -12.38 -8.32 -4.91
C LEU A 28 -10.97 -7.79 -4.64
N TRP A 29 -9.99 -8.37 -5.32
CA TRP A 29 -8.61 -7.89 -5.28
C TRP A 29 -8.32 -6.88 -6.40
N LYS A 30 -8.99 -6.99 -7.56
CA LYS A 30 -8.89 -6.07 -8.70
C LYS A 30 -10.12 -6.22 -9.60
N PRO A 31 -10.84 -5.15 -9.98
CA PRO A 31 -10.90 -3.84 -9.32
C PRO A 31 -11.41 -3.98 -7.87
N LEU A 32 -11.55 -2.91 -7.09
CA LEU A 32 -12.02 -3.03 -5.69
C LEU A 32 -13.54 -3.03 -5.54
N LEU A 33 -14.28 -2.65 -6.59
CA LEU A 33 -15.71 -2.49 -6.59
C LEU A 33 -16.35 -3.32 -7.70
N PRO A 34 -17.50 -3.97 -7.46
CA PRO A 34 -18.23 -4.65 -8.51
C PRO A 34 -18.54 -3.71 -9.69
N GLU A 35 -19.02 -2.50 -9.43
CA GLU A 35 -19.38 -1.52 -10.47
C GLU A 35 -18.22 -1.11 -11.38
N ASP A 36 -16.97 -1.29 -10.94
CA ASP A 36 -15.76 -1.00 -11.72
C ASP A 36 -15.34 -2.17 -12.62
N ILE A 37 -16.04 -3.31 -12.59
CA ILE A 37 -15.79 -4.43 -13.51
C ILE A 37 -16.13 -3.98 -14.94
N GLN A 38 -15.14 -4.11 -15.84
CA GLN A 38 -15.26 -3.71 -17.25
C GLN A 38 -14.87 -4.84 -18.18
N ALA A 39 -15.46 -4.84 -19.38
CA ALA A 39 -15.13 -5.83 -20.40
C ALA A 39 -13.69 -5.62 -20.91
N GLY A 40 -12.94 -6.71 -21.02
CA GLY A 40 -11.54 -6.73 -21.46
C GLY A 40 -10.52 -6.43 -20.36
N GLU A 41 -10.95 -6.14 -19.13
CA GLU A 41 -10.07 -5.82 -18.00
C GLU A 41 -9.96 -7.00 -17.02
N ASP A 42 -8.82 -7.10 -16.32
CA ASP A 42 -8.58 -8.19 -15.36
C ASP A 42 -9.46 -8.05 -14.10
N LEU A 43 -10.16 -9.13 -13.77
CA LEU A 43 -10.90 -9.31 -12.52
C LEU A 43 -10.23 -10.40 -11.67
N HIS A 44 -9.74 -10.02 -10.49
CA HIS A 44 -9.18 -10.95 -9.49
C HIS A 44 -10.10 -11.00 -8.29
N ILE A 45 -10.62 -12.19 -7.97
CA ILE A 45 -11.56 -12.39 -6.85
C ILE A 45 -11.05 -13.51 -5.95
N ARG A 46 -10.95 -13.23 -4.64
CA ARG A 46 -10.81 -14.27 -3.61
C ARG A 46 -12.19 -14.79 -3.22
N ILE A 47 -12.34 -16.10 -3.28
CA ILE A 47 -13.58 -16.80 -2.98
C ILE A 47 -13.35 -17.70 -1.76
N ALA A 48 -14.17 -17.50 -0.74
CA ALA A 48 -14.18 -18.34 0.46
C ALA A 48 -14.43 -19.81 0.08
N ALA A 49 -13.71 -20.74 0.71
CA ALA A 49 -13.78 -22.17 0.36
C ALA A 49 -15.22 -22.74 0.19
N PRO A 50 -16.21 -22.38 1.05
CA PRO A 50 -17.58 -22.87 0.89
C PRO A 50 -18.30 -22.39 -0.38
N LEU A 51 -17.90 -21.23 -0.92
CA LEU A 51 -18.53 -20.60 -2.09
C LEU A 51 -17.85 -20.94 -3.41
N VAL A 52 -16.68 -21.60 -3.39
CA VAL A 52 -15.86 -21.83 -4.60
C VAL A 52 -16.64 -22.58 -5.68
N GLN A 53 -17.36 -23.64 -5.30
CA GLN A 53 -18.11 -24.43 -6.28
C GLN A 53 -19.31 -23.66 -6.82
N GLU A 54 -20.07 -22.98 -5.95
CA GLU A 54 -21.22 -22.16 -6.35
C GLU A 54 -20.81 -21.06 -7.35
N VAL A 55 -19.70 -20.37 -7.07
CA VAL A 55 -19.20 -19.32 -7.98
C VAL A 55 -18.74 -19.93 -9.30
N LYS A 56 -17.97 -21.04 -9.29
CA LYS A 56 -17.51 -21.69 -10.53
C LYS A 56 -18.67 -22.18 -11.39
N ASP A 57 -19.67 -22.81 -10.78
CA ASP A 57 -20.87 -23.26 -11.49
C ASP A 57 -21.62 -22.08 -12.13
N SER A 58 -21.69 -20.94 -11.42
CA SER A 58 -22.28 -19.70 -11.94
C SER A 58 -21.50 -19.11 -13.13
N LEU A 59 -20.17 -19.17 -13.09
CA LEU A 59 -19.31 -18.75 -14.21
C LEU A 59 -19.49 -19.67 -15.41
N ASP A 60 -19.50 -20.99 -15.20
CA ASP A 60 -19.66 -22.01 -16.24
C ASP A 60 -21.03 -21.89 -16.94
N GLN A 61 -22.11 -21.63 -16.18
CA GLN A 61 -23.45 -21.40 -16.72
C GLN A 61 -23.53 -20.18 -17.66
N GLN A 62 -22.72 -19.15 -17.40
CA GLN A 62 -22.63 -17.95 -18.23
C GLN A 62 -21.51 -18.02 -19.28
N MET A 63 -20.87 -19.19 -19.43
CA MET A 63 -19.72 -19.41 -20.32
C MET A 63 -18.59 -18.39 -20.08
N ILE A 64 -18.37 -18.01 -18.82
CA ILE A 64 -17.30 -17.10 -18.41
C ILE A 64 -16.06 -17.95 -18.12
N SER A 65 -15.02 -17.77 -18.94
CA SER A 65 -13.73 -18.44 -18.71
C SER A 65 -13.01 -17.84 -17.51
N TYR A 66 -12.34 -18.70 -16.73
CA TYR A 66 -11.53 -18.27 -15.59
C TYR A 66 -10.25 -19.10 -15.47
N LYS A 67 -9.24 -18.50 -14.83
CA LYS A 67 -8.01 -19.17 -14.43
C LYS A 67 -7.92 -19.17 -12.90
N VAL A 68 -7.56 -20.31 -12.31
CA VAL A 68 -7.21 -20.35 -10.88
C VAL A 68 -5.80 -19.80 -10.73
N LEU A 69 -5.67 -18.63 -10.09
CA LEU A 69 -4.37 -18.03 -9.79
C LEU A 69 -3.77 -18.69 -8.55
N ILE A 70 -4.56 -18.77 -7.48
CA ILE A 70 -4.15 -19.35 -6.19
C ILE A 70 -5.14 -20.47 -5.85
N PRO A 71 -4.72 -21.75 -5.95
CA PRO A 71 -5.60 -22.89 -5.71
C PRO A 71 -5.88 -23.13 -4.23
N ASP A 72 -4.94 -22.76 -3.36
CA ASP A 72 -5.10 -22.78 -1.91
C ASP A 72 -4.42 -21.54 -1.30
N VAL A 73 -5.25 -20.56 -0.91
CA VAL A 73 -4.76 -19.35 -0.24
C VAL A 73 -4.07 -19.69 1.08
N GLN A 74 -4.53 -20.69 1.82
CA GLN A 74 -3.94 -21.04 3.11
C GLN A 74 -2.52 -21.56 2.92
N GLU A 75 -2.30 -22.41 1.91
CA GLU A 75 -0.96 -22.92 1.60
C GLU A 75 0.03 -21.78 1.30
N VAL A 76 -0.36 -20.80 0.48
CA VAL A 76 0.52 -19.68 0.15
C VAL A 76 0.75 -18.77 1.36
N VAL A 77 -0.27 -18.57 2.20
CA VAL A 77 -0.13 -17.86 3.48
C VAL A 77 0.90 -18.59 4.37
N ASP A 78 0.76 -19.90 4.55
CA ASP A 78 1.65 -20.72 5.38
C ASP A 78 3.11 -20.68 4.88
N GLN A 79 3.31 -20.64 3.55
CA GLN A 79 4.63 -20.49 2.93
C GLN A 79 5.21 -19.08 3.07
N SER A 80 4.35 -18.05 3.14
CA SER A 80 4.76 -16.65 3.29
C SER A 80 5.11 -16.28 4.73
N MET A 81 4.57 -17.02 5.71
CA MET A 81 4.88 -16.84 7.11
C MET A 81 6.32 -17.30 7.38
N PRO A 82 7.12 -16.55 8.16
CA PRO A 82 8.40 -17.04 8.64
C PRO A 82 8.17 -18.38 9.37
N MET A 83 8.91 -19.43 9.00
CA MET A 83 8.84 -20.72 9.71
C MET A 83 8.93 -20.46 11.22
N GLU A 84 7.99 -21.02 12.00
CA GLU A 84 7.99 -20.90 13.46
C GLU A 84 9.41 -21.09 13.97
N ARG A 85 9.99 -20.03 14.55
CA ARG A 85 11.30 -20.07 15.17
C ARG A 85 11.21 -21.09 16.29
N LYS A 86 11.62 -22.34 16.02
CA LYS A 86 11.79 -23.36 17.05
C LYS A 86 12.71 -22.75 18.10
N SER A 87 12.10 -22.42 19.24
CA SER A 87 12.71 -21.94 20.48
C SER A 87 14.08 -22.56 20.71
N HIS A 88 15.15 -21.94 20.19
CA HIS A 88 16.53 -22.33 20.42
C HIS A 88 17.42 -21.09 20.44
N ARG A 89 17.68 -20.63 21.68
CA ARG A 89 18.88 -19.89 22.14
C ARG A 89 19.12 -18.50 21.52
N GLN A 90 19.08 -17.51 22.42
CA GLN A 90 19.92 -16.30 22.51
C GLN A 90 21.12 -16.20 21.52
N VAL A 91 20.84 -16.07 20.24
CA VAL A 91 21.73 -15.45 19.27
C VAL A 91 20.89 -14.32 18.70
N GLN A 92 21.36 -13.10 18.87
CA GLN A 92 20.74 -11.93 18.26
C GLN A 92 20.95 -12.06 16.74
N GLU A 93 20.07 -12.82 16.09
CA GLU A 93 20.11 -13.00 14.65
C GLU A 93 19.98 -11.62 13.99
N ARG A 94 20.89 -11.34 13.06
CA ARG A 94 20.95 -10.07 12.34
C ARG A 94 19.63 -9.85 11.59
N TYR A 95 19.06 -8.66 11.72
CA TYR A 95 17.86 -8.24 10.99
C TYR A 95 18.01 -8.51 9.47
N THR A 96 17.02 -9.18 8.86
CA THR A 96 17.11 -9.74 7.50
C THR A 96 16.08 -9.11 6.55
N TYR A 97 16.54 -8.17 5.71
CA TYR A 97 15.68 -7.39 4.80
C TYR A 97 15.00 -8.18 3.65
N THR A 98 15.25 -9.49 3.54
CA THR A 98 14.62 -10.39 2.56
C THR A 98 13.54 -11.27 3.19
N GLN A 99 12.97 -10.82 4.30
CA GLN A 99 11.88 -11.49 5.02
C GLN A 99 10.84 -10.45 5.44
N TYR A 100 9.60 -10.90 5.67
CA TYR A 100 8.58 -10.09 6.31
C TYR A 100 8.76 -10.14 7.83
N HIS A 101 8.48 -9.01 8.48
CA HIS A 101 8.74 -8.81 9.91
C HIS A 101 7.48 -8.44 10.68
N THR A 102 7.33 -8.98 11.88
CA THR A 102 6.23 -8.58 12.77
C THR A 102 6.41 -7.12 13.20
N MET A 103 5.34 -6.45 13.60
CA MET A 103 5.45 -5.06 14.05
C MET A 103 6.42 -4.88 15.23
N GLU A 104 6.54 -5.87 16.12
CA GLU A 104 7.51 -5.85 17.22
C GLU A 104 8.95 -5.80 16.68
N GLU A 105 9.27 -6.64 15.70
CA GLU A 105 10.58 -6.63 15.04
C GLU A 105 10.84 -5.32 14.31
N ILE A 106 9.81 -4.72 13.68
CA ILE A 106 9.92 -3.41 13.03
C ILE A 106 10.23 -2.31 14.07
N TYR A 107 9.57 -2.29 15.24
CA TYR A 107 9.88 -1.30 16.28
C TYR A 107 11.31 -1.47 16.83
N GLN A 108 11.74 -2.71 17.06
CA GLN A 108 13.12 -3.00 17.47
C GLN A 108 14.11 -2.52 16.42
N TRP A 109 13.84 -2.81 15.14
CA TRP A 109 14.63 -2.34 14.01
C TRP A 109 14.72 -0.81 13.93
N MET A 110 13.61 -0.08 14.10
CA MET A 110 13.62 1.39 14.10
C MET A 110 14.53 1.94 15.20
N THR A 111 14.45 1.35 16.39
CA THR A 111 15.27 1.73 17.56
C THR A 111 16.75 1.44 17.30
N GLU A 112 17.08 0.27 16.75
CA GLU A 112 18.45 -0.12 16.43
C GLU A 112 19.05 0.75 15.31
N ILE A 113 18.28 1.05 14.26
CA ILE A 113 18.71 1.93 13.17
C ILE A 113 19.00 3.34 13.68
N GLN A 114 18.12 3.90 14.51
CA GLN A 114 18.34 5.21 15.13
C GLN A 114 19.59 5.21 16.02
N LYS A 115 19.75 4.19 16.87
CA LYS A 115 20.89 4.07 17.79
C LYS A 115 22.22 3.93 17.04
N ASN A 116 22.26 3.14 15.98
CA ASN A 116 23.48 2.84 15.24
C ASN A 116 23.87 3.93 14.22
N ASN A 117 22.96 4.87 13.91
CA ASN A 117 23.16 5.92 12.91
C ASN A 117 22.68 7.29 13.44
N SER A 118 22.88 7.57 14.72
CA SER A 118 22.33 8.75 15.40
C SER A 118 22.80 10.09 14.84
N GLU A 119 23.88 10.09 14.04
CA GLU A 119 24.36 11.27 13.32
C GLU A 119 23.49 11.66 12.12
N LEU A 120 22.65 10.73 11.65
CA LEU A 120 21.87 10.87 10.43
C LEU A 120 20.38 10.56 10.65
N VAL A 121 20.05 9.64 11.56
CA VAL A 121 18.69 9.16 11.81
C VAL A 121 18.18 9.61 13.17
N THR A 122 16.99 10.21 13.16
CA THR A 122 16.22 10.50 14.37
C THR A 122 14.83 9.87 14.24
N GLN A 123 14.28 9.41 15.37
CA GLN A 123 12.95 8.82 15.44
C GLN A 123 12.01 9.82 16.11
N HIS A 124 10.86 10.08 15.50
CA HIS A 124 9.91 11.09 15.96
C HIS A 124 8.52 10.48 16.16
N TYR A 125 7.90 10.85 17.27
CA TYR A 125 6.50 10.52 17.54
C TYR A 125 5.58 11.24 16.55
N LEU A 126 4.66 10.49 15.94
CA LEU A 126 3.67 11.00 15.00
C LEU A 126 2.28 11.08 15.61
N GLY A 127 1.90 10.06 16.38
CA GLY A 127 0.55 9.89 16.91
C GLY A 127 0.37 8.51 17.55
N THR A 128 -0.89 8.16 17.83
CA THR A 128 -1.27 6.82 18.30
C THR A 128 -2.40 6.28 17.44
N THR A 129 -2.41 4.96 17.24
CA THR A 129 -3.47 4.22 16.55
C THR A 129 -4.73 4.11 17.39
N PHE A 130 -5.79 3.51 16.83
CA PHE A 130 -7.01 3.25 17.58
C PHE A 130 -6.78 2.36 18.82
N GLU A 131 -6.00 1.29 18.68
CA GLU A 131 -5.66 0.36 19.77
C GLU A 131 -4.47 0.85 20.63
N ASN A 132 -4.21 2.17 20.65
CA ASN A 132 -3.17 2.83 21.47
C ASN A 132 -1.73 2.40 21.20
N ARG A 133 -1.39 2.06 19.95
CA ARG A 133 0.01 1.81 19.55
C ARG A 133 0.65 3.08 19.02
N THR A 134 1.92 3.29 19.36
CA THR A 134 2.62 4.52 19.00
C THR A 134 3.11 4.50 17.56
N MET A 135 2.73 5.51 16.78
CA MET A 135 3.23 5.72 15.43
C MET A 135 4.52 6.54 15.47
N TYR A 136 5.58 6.01 14.86
CA TYR A 136 6.86 6.68 14.71
C TYR A 136 7.23 6.81 13.23
N TYR A 137 7.88 7.91 12.86
CA TYR A 137 8.59 8.02 11.59
C TYR A 137 10.09 8.21 11.83
N LEU A 138 10.89 7.78 10.87
CA LEU A 138 12.34 8.02 10.82
C LEU A 138 12.60 9.26 9.97
N GLN A 139 13.28 10.24 10.55
CA GLN A 139 13.89 11.34 9.81
C GLN A 139 15.34 10.98 9.51
N ILE A 140 15.68 10.89 8.22
CA ILE A 140 17.05 10.72 7.73
C ILE A 140 17.50 12.06 7.14
N SER A 141 18.45 12.71 7.79
CA SER A 141 18.86 14.08 7.47
C SER A 141 20.34 14.29 7.74
N GLN A 142 21.10 14.64 6.70
CA GLN A 142 22.46 15.12 6.90
C GLN A 142 22.45 16.53 7.52
N PRO A 143 23.29 16.80 8.53
CA PRO A 143 23.46 18.15 9.08
C PRO A 143 23.81 19.17 7.99
N SER A 144 23.08 20.27 7.95
CA SER A 144 23.24 21.34 6.96
C SER A 144 22.77 22.67 7.55
N GLU A 145 23.45 23.76 7.21
CA GLU A 145 23.01 25.12 7.56
C GLU A 145 21.84 25.61 6.68
N LYS A 146 21.64 24.96 5.52
CA LYS A 146 20.51 25.25 4.62
C LYS A 146 19.29 24.46 5.04
N THR A 147 18.13 25.11 5.05
CA THR A 147 16.83 24.44 5.13
C THR A 147 16.64 23.55 3.91
N LYS A 148 16.46 22.26 4.14
CA LYS A 148 16.22 21.25 3.09
C LYS A 148 14.73 21.05 2.87
N LYS A 149 14.36 20.66 1.65
CA LYS A 149 13.00 20.18 1.37
C LYS A 149 12.85 18.74 1.81
N ILE A 150 11.62 18.35 2.12
CA ILE A 150 11.29 17.03 2.67
C ILE A 150 10.68 16.17 1.57
N ILE A 151 11.05 14.90 1.54
CA ILE A 151 10.29 13.85 0.89
C ILE A 151 9.66 13.01 2.00
N TRP A 152 8.34 12.97 2.00
CA TRP A 152 7.56 12.08 2.85
C TRP A 152 7.35 10.76 2.12
N MET A 153 7.56 9.65 2.81
CA MET A 153 7.27 8.30 2.34
C MET A 153 6.53 7.53 3.44
N ASP A 154 5.33 7.05 3.13
CA ASP A 154 4.61 6.12 4.00
C ASP A 154 4.40 4.77 3.33
N CYS A 155 4.38 3.73 4.16
CA CYS A 155 4.16 2.35 3.78
C CYS A 155 3.10 1.73 4.71
N GLY A 156 2.53 0.59 4.28
CA GLY A 156 1.63 -0.22 5.10
C GLY A 156 0.35 0.50 5.53
N ILE A 157 -0.23 1.33 4.68
CA ILE A 157 -1.57 1.92 4.92
C ILE A 157 -2.68 0.87 4.80
N HIS A 158 -2.52 -0.12 3.90
CA HIS A 158 -3.33 -1.33 3.90
C HIS A 158 -2.56 -2.49 4.52
N ALA A 159 -3.18 -3.19 5.46
CA ALA A 159 -2.51 -4.16 6.31
C ALA A 159 -1.94 -5.39 5.57
N ARG A 160 -2.67 -5.93 4.58
CA ARG A 160 -2.27 -7.11 3.81
C ARG A 160 -1.09 -6.92 2.84
N GLU A 161 -0.68 -5.67 2.59
CA GLU A 161 0.31 -5.30 1.57
C GLU A 161 1.75 -5.37 2.13
N TRP A 162 2.17 -6.54 2.59
CA TRP A 162 3.41 -6.72 3.37
C TRP A 162 4.71 -6.30 2.66
N ILE A 163 4.72 -6.29 1.33
CA ILE A 163 5.88 -5.81 0.55
C ILE A 163 6.10 -4.30 0.71
N SER A 164 5.07 -3.53 1.03
CA SER A 164 5.17 -2.08 1.24
C SER A 164 6.01 -1.75 2.49
N PRO A 165 5.69 -2.25 3.71
CA PRO A 165 6.59 -2.11 4.86
C PRO A 165 7.99 -2.67 4.64
N ALA A 166 8.13 -3.80 3.94
CA ALA A 166 9.43 -4.36 3.61
C ALA A 166 10.27 -3.40 2.74
N PHE A 167 9.65 -2.75 1.75
CA PHE A 167 10.29 -1.73 0.93
C PHE A 167 10.75 -0.52 1.74
N CYS A 168 9.91 0.04 2.62
CA CYS A 168 10.33 1.17 3.46
C CYS A 168 11.58 0.82 4.31
N GLN A 169 11.64 -0.41 4.84
CA GLN A 169 12.79 -0.87 5.61
C GLN A 169 14.03 -1.04 4.73
N TRP A 170 13.87 -1.63 3.53
CA TRP A 170 14.94 -1.74 2.54
C TRP A 170 15.47 -0.37 2.08
N PHE A 171 14.58 0.58 1.80
CA PHE A 171 14.91 1.94 1.39
C PHE A 171 15.80 2.63 2.43
N VAL A 172 15.41 2.56 3.71
CA VAL A 172 16.22 3.11 4.81
C VAL A 172 17.60 2.43 4.85
N LYS A 173 17.66 1.10 4.75
CA LYS A 173 18.92 0.36 4.71
C LYS A 173 19.83 0.78 3.54
N GLU A 174 19.30 0.88 2.33
CA GLU A 174 20.08 1.28 1.15
C GLU A 174 20.61 2.71 1.26
N ILE A 175 19.80 3.65 1.77
CA ILE A 175 20.26 5.02 2.03
C ILE A 175 21.43 5.01 3.02
N LEU A 176 21.29 4.32 4.16
CA LEU A 176 22.31 4.32 5.23
C LEU A 176 23.60 3.61 4.82
N GLN A 177 23.51 2.55 4.02
CA GLN A 177 24.69 1.82 3.56
C GLN A 177 25.46 2.57 2.47
N ASN A 178 24.78 3.38 1.66
CA ASN A 178 25.37 3.92 0.44
C ASN A 178 25.54 5.45 0.43
N TYR A 179 25.03 6.21 1.40
CA TYR A 179 25.09 7.69 1.33
C TYR A 179 26.49 8.31 1.29
N ARG A 180 27.52 7.58 1.75
CA ARG A 180 28.92 8.02 1.71
C ARG A 180 29.64 7.63 0.42
N THR A 181 29.15 6.61 -0.28
CA THR A 181 29.83 5.95 -1.40
C THR A 181 29.14 6.16 -2.74
N ASP A 182 27.80 6.27 -2.75
CA ASP A 182 27.01 6.58 -3.94
C ASP A 182 26.85 8.11 -4.08
N PRO A 183 27.39 8.73 -5.14
CA PRO A 183 27.29 10.17 -5.35
C PRO A 183 25.86 10.68 -5.54
N LYS A 184 24.94 9.86 -6.06
CA LYS A 184 23.52 10.23 -6.24
C LYS A 184 22.82 10.31 -4.89
N ILE A 185 22.98 9.29 -4.05
CA ILE A 185 22.38 9.27 -2.70
C ILE A 185 23.00 10.37 -1.83
N SER A 186 24.32 10.56 -1.93
CA SER A 186 25.02 11.64 -1.21
C SER A 186 24.47 13.01 -1.61
N LYS A 187 24.39 13.31 -2.92
CA LYS A 187 23.82 14.56 -3.42
C LYS A 187 22.36 14.72 -3.03
N PHE A 188 21.60 13.63 -2.99
CA PHE A 188 20.20 13.65 -2.58
C PHE A 188 20.06 14.09 -1.11
N LEU A 189 20.78 13.47 -0.16
CA LEU A 189 20.71 13.84 1.26
C LEU A 189 21.31 15.21 1.60
N GLN A 190 22.21 15.73 0.75
CA GLN A 190 22.71 17.10 0.87
C GLN A 190 21.65 18.16 0.59
N ASN A 191 20.62 17.83 -0.21
CA ASN A 191 19.60 18.78 -0.65
C ASN A 191 18.21 18.50 -0.07
N LEU A 192 17.97 17.26 0.39
CA LEU A 192 16.68 16.78 0.84
C LEU A 192 16.77 16.05 2.17
N ASP A 193 15.65 16.08 2.90
CA ASP A 193 15.40 15.22 4.05
C ASP A 193 14.40 14.12 3.70
N LEU A 194 14.62 12.92 4.24
CA LEU A 194 13.71 11.79 4.06
C LEU A 194 12.95 11.53 5.36
N TYR A 195 11.64 11.53 5.27
CA TYR A 195 10.74 11.25 6.40
C TYR A 195 9.99 9.97 6.05
N VAL A 196 10.34 8.86 6.70
CA VAL A 196 9.84 7.51 6.37
C VAL A 196 8.98 6.98 7.50
N LEU A 197 7.71 6.67 7.21
CA LEU A 197 6.78 5.97 8.09
C LEU A 197 6.64 4.51 7.62
N PRO A 198 7.33 3.54 8.26
CA PRO A 198 7.38 2.16 7.75
C PRO A 198 6.04 1.43 7.76
N VAL A 199 5.18 1.73 8.73
CA VAL A 199 3.84 1.13 8.86
C VAL A 199 2.89 2.21 9.37
N LEU A 200 1.96 2.63 8.52
CA LEU A 200 0.90 3.59 8.88
C LEU A 200 -0.23 2.87 9.65
N ASN A 201 -0.72 1.76 9.12
CA ASN A 201 -1.81 0.98 9.72
C ASN A 201 -1.25 -0.12 10.64
N ILE A 202 -0.71 0.27 11.78
CA ILE A 202 -0.03 -0.64 12.71
C ILE A 202 -0.99 -1.68 13.28
N ASP A 203 -2.22 -1.27 13.66
CA ASP A 203 -3.21 -2.20 14.23
C ASP A 203 -3.68 -3.23 13.21
N GLY A 204 -3.98 -2.79 11.98
CA GLY A 204 -4.33 -3.69 10.89
C GLY A 204 -3.16 -4.60 10.53
N TYR A 205 -1.92 -4.09 10.49
CA TYR A 205 -0.74 -4.88 10.18
C TYR A 205 -0.57 -6.02 11.19
N ILE A 206 -0.66 -5.74 12.49
CA ILE A 206 -0.63 -6.77 13.54
C ILE A 206 -1.79 -7.77 13.36
N TYR A 207 -3.00 -7.30 13.09
CA TYR A 207 -4.14 -8.18 12.83
C TYR A 207 -3.90 -9.12 11.64
N SER A 208 -3.16 -8.66 10.62
CA SER A 208 -2.77 -9.49 9.48
C SER A 208 -1.72 -10.56 9.80
N TRP A 209 -0.93 -10.36 10.86
CA TRP A 209 -0.02 -11.39 11.36
C TRP A 209 -0.71 -12.42 12.24
N GLU A 210 -1.70 -11.99 13.03
CA GLU A 210 -2.24 -12.79 14.13
C GLU A 210 -3.61 -13.43 13.87
N LYS A 211 -4.42 -12.86 12.97
CA LYS A 211 -5.84 -13.20 12.82
C LYS A 211 -6.29 -13.40 11.37
N ASP A 212 -6.07 -12.41 10.52
CA ASP A 212 -6.50 -12.45 9.11
C ASP A 212 -5.46 -11.82 8.21
N ARG A 213 -4.65 -12.68 7.58
CA ARG A 213 -3.55 -12.30 6.68
C ARG A 213 -3.97 -11.36 5.55
N LEU A 214 -5.24 -11.37 5.17
CA LEU A 214 -5.74 -10.59 4.05
C LEU A 214 -6.60 -9.41 4.51
N TRP A 215 -6.57 -9.08 5.80
CA TRP A 215 -7.16 -7.85 6.34
C TRP A 215 -6.54 -6.60 5.71
N ARG A 216 -7.36 -5.63 5.34
CA ARG A 216 -6.94 -4.39 4.66
C ARG A 216 -6.99 -3.17 5.57
N LYS A 217 -8.11 -2.99 6.26
CA LYS A 217 -8.50 -1.77 6.99
C LYS A 217 -7.72 -1.58 8.30
N ASN A 218 -7.94 -0.46 9.01
CA ASN A 218 -7.50 -0.38 10.41
C ASN A 218 -8.40 -1.24 11.33
N ARG A 219 -8.37 -1.01 12.65
CA ARG A 219 -9.08 -1.82 13.66
C ARG A 219 -10.06 -1.04 14.53
N SER A 220 -10.46 0.16 14.12
CA SER A 220 -11.49 0.93 14.83
C SER A 220 -12.85 0.20 14.80
N PRO A 221 -13.61 0.15 15.91
CA PRO A 221 -14.93 -0.46 15.96
C PRO A 221 -15.99 0.52 15.45
N HIS A 222 -16.96 0.00 14.70
CA HIS A 222 -18.12 0.73 14.22
C HIS A 222 -19.41 -0.02 14.58
N MET A 223 -20.56 0.67 14.53
CA MET A 223 -21.87 0.11 14.85
C MET A 223 -21.87 -0.71 16.16
N ASN A 224 -21.38 -0.11 17.25
CA ASN A 224 -21.22 -0.75 18.56
C ASN A 224 -20.40 -2.06 18.55
N GLY A 225 -19.41 -2.15 17.65
CA GLY A 225 -18.49 -3.30 17.56
C GLY A 225 -19.01 -4.46 16.71
N THR A 226 -20.02 -4.24 15.87
CA THR A 226 -20.50 -5.27 14.92
C THR A 226 -19.68 -5.33 13.64
N CYS A 227 -18.95 -4.27 13.32
CA CYS A 227 -18.02 -4.18 12.20
C CYS A 227 -16.76 -3.43 12.64
N TYR A 228 -15.64 -3.72 11.98
CA TYR A 228 -14.34 -3.16 12.33
C TYR A 228 -13.63 -2.62 11.09
N GLY A 229 -12.93 -1.51 11.31
CA GLY A 229 -12.00 -0.91 10.39
C GLY A 229 -12.63 0.03 9.36
N THR A 230 -11.87 1.07 9.07
CA THR A 230 -12.01 2.00 7.96
C THR A 230 -10.86 1.79 6.97
N ASP A 231 -11.14 1.90 5.67
CA ASP A 231 -10.08 2.00 4.67
C ASP A 231 -9.39 3.36 4.82
N LEU A 232 -8.17 3.35 5.35
CA LEU A 232 -7.41 4.58 5.60
C LEU A 232 -7.14 5.37 4.32
N ASN A 233 -7.05 4.70 3.16
CA ASN A 233 -6.88 5.35 1.86
C ASN A 233 -8.21 5.72 1.18
N ARG A 234 -9.31 5.73 1.96
CA ARG A 234 -10.58 6.39 1.65
C ARG A 234 -10.95 7.44 2.69
N ASN A 235 -10.09 7.67 3.69
CA ASN A 235 -10.40 8.48 4.85
C ASN A 235 -9.79 9.89 4.81
N PHE A 236 -8.90 10.22 3.87
CA PHE A 236 -8.34 11.58 3.78
C PHE A 236 -9.36 12.59 3.24
N ASN A 237 -9.15 13.88 3.50
CA ASN A 237 -10.06 14.94 3.04
C ASN A 237 -9.85 15.33 1.56
N SER A 238 -9.95 14.37 0.64
CA SER A 238 -9.81 14.56 -0.81
C SER A 238 -11.07 14.10 -1.54
N SER A 239 -12.02 15.03 -1.77
CA SER A 239 -13.35 14.69 -2.30
C SER A 239 -14.03 13.59 -1.46
N TRP A 240 -13.77 13.55 -0.16
CA TRP A 240 -14.14 12.42 0.72
C TRP A 240 -15.61 12.01 0.56
N GLY A 241 -15.85 10.71 0.45
CA GLY A 241 -17.21 10.16 0.36
C GLY A 241 -17.87 10.26 -1.02
N SER A 242 -17.20 10.80 -2.04
CA SER A 242 -17.86 11.13 -3.31
C SER A 242 -17.92 9.99 -4.33
N ILE A 243 -16.86 9.18 -4.45
CA ILE A 243 -16.75 8.12 -5.47
C ILE A 243 -15.78 7.03 -5.02
N GLY A 244 -16.02 5.78 -5.43
CA GLY A 244 -15.12 4.65 -5.16
C GLY A 244 -14.96 4.32 -3.67
N VAL A 245 -16.03 4.49 -2.90
CA VAL A 245 -16.10 4.34 -1.43
C VAL A 245 -17.38 3.61 -1.05
N SER A 246 -17.42 3.08 0.17
CA SER A 246 -18.64 2.60 0.80
C SER A 246 -18.91 3.33 2.12
N TYR A 247 -20.20 3.48 2.46
CA TYR A 247 -20.67 3.94 3.77
C TYR A 247 -21.09 2.77 4.68
N ASP A 248 -21.05 1.54 4.19
CA ASP A 248 -21.21 0.33 4.99
C ASP A 248 -19.86 -0.05 5.61
N CYS A 249 -19.80 -0.07 6.93
CA CYS A 249 -18.59 -0.44 7.68
C CYS A 249 -18.14 -1.89 7.49
N SER A 250 -18.99 -2.76 6.94
CA SER A 250 -18.63 -4.13 6.58
C SER A 250 -17.83 -4.19 5.27
N SER A 251 -17.86 -3.11 4.47
CA SER A 251 -17.12 -3.03 3.21
C SER A 251 -15.62 -2.84 3.45
N GLU A 252 -14.80 -3.41 2.57
CA GLU A 252 -13.36 -3.24 2.52
C GLU A 252 -12.92 -1.81 2.15
N ILE A 253 -13.82 -1.02 1.57
CA ILE A 253 -13.59 0.38 1.16
C ILE A 253 -14.45 1.37 1.96
N PHE A 254 -14.83 0.98 3.19
CA PHE A 254 -15.55 1.88 4.09
C PHE A 254 -14.74 3.17 4.31
N CYS A 255 -15.32 4.34 4.01
CA CYS A 255 -14.61 5.62 4.06
C CYS A 255 -14.49 6.25 5.46
N GLY A 256 -15.07 5.63 6.48
CA GLY A 256 -15.11 6.14 7.85
C GLY A 256 -16.33 7.01 8.14
N SER A 257 -16.42 7.55 9.35
CA SER A 257 -17.54 8.39 9.79
C SER A 257 -17.42 9.86 9.35
N GLY A 258 -16.27 10.24 8.82
CA GLY A 258 -15.93 11.58 8.34
C GLY A 258 -14.52 11.58 7.74
N PRO A 259 -14.12 12.65 7.03
CA PRO A 259 -12.74 12.80 6.64
C PRO A 259 -11.86 12.87 7.89
N GLU A 260 -10.76 12.11 7.87
CA GLU A 260 -9.76 11.99 8.93
C GLU A 260 -10.38 11.54 10.27
N SER A 261 -11.44 10.73 10.20
CA SER A 261 -12.07 10.11 11.38
C SER A 261 -11.09 9.21 12.11
N GLU A 262 -10.23 8.51 11.38
CA GLU A 262 -9.30 7.54 11.94
C GLU A 262 -8.09 8.23 12.56
N PRO A 263 -7.66 7.82 13.76
CA PRO A 263 -6.54 8.45 14.45
C PRO A 263 -5.22 8.33 13.68
N GLU A 264 -5.02 7.25 12.92
CA GLU A 264 -3.84 7.06 12.08
C GLU A 264 -3.80 8.06 10.92
N THR A 265 -4.90 8.17 10.17
CA THR A 265 -5.08 9.14 9.07
C THR A 265 -4.88 10.56 9.58
N ARG A 266 -5.53 10.89 10.71
CA ARG A 266 -5.46 12.23 11.32
C ARG A 266 -4.05 12.58 11.79
N ALA A 267 -3.30 11.63 12.33
CA ALA A 267 -1.91 11.86 12.75
C ALA A 267 -1.02 12.25 11.57
N VAL A 268 -1.11 11.52 10.45
CA VAL A 268 -0.41 11.85 9.20
C VAL A 268 -0.90 13.20 8.67
N ALA A 269 -2.21 13.40 8.58
CA ALA A 269 -2.80 14.59 8.00
C ALA A 269 -2.33 15.87 8.72
N GLN A 270 -2.47 15.92 10.03
CA GLN A 270 -2.03 17.05 10.84
C GLN A 270 -0.53 17.30 10.76
N PHE A 271 0.29 16.26 10.68
CA PHE A 271 1.74 16.41 10.57
C PHE A 271 2.15 17.03 9.24
N ILE A 272 1.66 16.49 8.14
CA ILE A 272 1.98 16.94 6.78
C ILE A 272 1.44 18.36 6.56
N GLU A 273 0.22 18.68 7.00
CA GLU A 273 -0.32 20.04 6.85
C GLU A 273 0.54 21.10 7.53
N ARG A 274 1.08 20.79 8.72
CA ARG A 274 2.02 21.68 9.44
C ARG A 274 3.35 21.86 8.71
N LYS A 275 3.73 20.91 7.85
CA LYS A 275 5.02 20.85 7.15
C LYS A 275 4.91 21.04 5.63
N LYS A 276 3.70 21.25 5.09
CA LYS A 276 3.44 21.18 3.64
C LYS A 276 4.26 22.15 2.80
N SER A 277 4.65 23.31 3.34
CA SER A 277 5.54 24.25 2.65
C SER A 277 6.95 23.70 2.45
N ASP A 278 7.37 22.77 3.29
CA ASP A 278 8.70 22.16 3.28
C ASP A 278 8.72 20.84 2.51
N ILE A 279 7.56 20.18 2.35
CA ILE A 279 7.44 18.91 1.65
C ILE A 279 7.36 19.14 0.14
N LEU A 280 8.34 18.58 -0.58
CA LEU A 280 8.42 18.62 -2.03
C LEU A 280 7.71 17.41 -2.66
N CYS A 281 7.81 16.24 -2.05
CA CYS A 281 7.24 15.01 -2.58
C CYS A 281 6.57 14.17 -1.50
N TYR A 282 5.41 13.60 -1.83
CA TYR A 282 4.64 12.65 -1.04
C TYR A 282 4.59 11.32 -1.78
N LEU A 283 5.13 10.27 -1.17
CA LEU A 283 5.14 8.92 -1.70
C LEU A 283 4.34 8.02 -0.76
N THR A 284 3.31 7.36 -1.27
CA THR A 284 2.59 6.31 -0.53
C THR A 284 2.76 4.99 -1.26
N ILE A 285 3.27 3.99 -0.54
CA ILE A 285 3.69 2.71 -1.12
C ILE A 285 2.65 1.65 -0.79
N HIS A 286 2.21 0.95 -1.82
CA HIS A 286 1.15 -0.04 -1.82
C HIS A 286 1.57 -1.28 -2.61
N SER A 287 0.70 -2.28 -2.65
CA SER A 287 0.75 -3.39 -3.60
C SER A 287 -0.67 -3.90 -3.86
N TYR A 288 -0.98 -4.56 -4.96
CA TYR A 288 -0.12 -4.95 -6.06
C TYR A 288 -0.68 -4.43 -7.38
N GLY A 289 0.09 -4.56 -8.44
CA GLY A 289 -0.39 -4.30 -9.80
C GLY A 289 0.66 -3.70 -10.72
N GLN A 290 1.80 -3.27 -10.17
CA GLN A 290 2.88 -2.62 -10.89
C GLN A 290 2.40 -1.32 -11.56
N TYR A 291 1.98 -0.37 -10.73
CA TYR A 291 1.52 0.95 -11.15
C TYR A 291 2.31 2.06 -10.48
N ILE A 292 2.52 3.17 -11.18
CA ILE A 292 2.88 4.46 -10.58
C ILE A 292 1.73 5.42 -10.88
N LEU A 293 0.95 5.73 -9.84
CA LEU A 293 -0.28 6.49 -9.99
C LEU A 293 -0.07 7.96 -9.61
N THR A 294 -0.61 8.84 -10.44
CA THR A 294 -0.66 10.30 -10.21
C THR A 294 -2.08 10.73 -9.82
N PRO A 295 -2.25 11.95 -9.25
CA PRO A 295 -3.57 12.53 -9.05
C PRO A 295 -4.31 12.79 -10.38
N TYR A 296 -5.63 12.77 -10.44
CA TYR A 296 -6.57 12.47 -9.35
C TYR A 296 -7.23 11.11 -9.52
N GLY A 297 -7.68 10.52 -8.42
CA GLY A 297 -8.56 9.36 -8.37
C GLY A 297 -10.04 9.74 -8.48
N SER A 298 -10.44 10.91 -7.99
CA SER A 298 -11.87 11.28 -7.92
C SER A 298 -12.41 11.91 -9.19
N THR A 299 -11.52 12.27 -10.12
CA THR A 299 -11.87 12.91 -11.39
C THR A 299 -10.83 12.60 -12.47
N THR A 300 -11.27 12.60 -13.72
CA THR A 300 -10.40 12.53 -14.91
C THR A 300 -9.82 13.89 -15.28
N LYS A 301 -10.26 14.98 -14.63
CA LYS A 301 -9.66 16.30 -14.83
C LYS A 301 -8.23 16.30 -14.26
N PRO A 302 -7.20 16.56 -15.08
CA PRO A 302 -5.82 16.51 -14.61
C PRO A 302 -5.49 17.70 -13.69
N PRO A 303 -4.53 17.56 -12.78
CA PRO A 303 -3.95 18.69 -12.05
C PRO A 303 -3.19 19.64 -12.98
N SER A 304 -2.98 20.88 -12.51
CA SER A 304 -2.30 21.93 -13.29
C SER A 304 -0.85 21.59 -13.65
N ASN A 305 -0.17 20.78 -12.85
CA ASN A 305 1.19 20.30 -13.10
C ASN A 305 1.25 18.84 -13.60
N SER A 306 0.17 18.35 -14.21
CA SER A 306 0.07 16.96 -14.69
C SER A 306 1.20 16.54 -15.64
N GLU A 307 1.65 17.42 -16.54
CA GLU A 307 2.78 17.14 -17.44
C GLU A 307 4.07 16.82 -16.66
N GLU A 308 4.35 17.57 -15.60
CA GLU A 308 5.55 17.38 -14.77
C GLU A 308 5.44 16.11 -13.92
N LEU A 309 4.27 15.85 -13.34
CA LEU A 309 3.97 14.61 -12.61
C LEU A 309 4.18 13.38 -13.50
N MET A 310 3.62 13.39 -14.71
CA MET A 310 3.76 12.28 -15.66
C MET A 310 5.21 12.09 -16.10
N TYR A 311 5.92 13.18 -16.42
CA TYR A 311 7.32 13.11 -16.82
C TYR A 311 8.20 12.45 -15.74
N VAL A 312 8.04 12.84 -14.48
CA VAL A 312 8.80 12.25 -13.37
C VAL A 312 8.42 10.79 -13.15
N ALA A 313 7.12 10.45 -13.17
CA ALA A 313 6.66 9.09 -12.99
C ALA A 313 7.11 8.14 -14.13
N GLU A 314 7.12 8.60 -15.38
CA GLU A 314 7.64 7.84 -16.53
C GLU A 314 9.16 7.61 -16.42
N LYS A 315 9.91 8.59 -15.93
CA LYS A 315 11.35 8.42 -15.64
C LYS A 315 11.59 7.40 -14.53
N ALA A 316 10.77 7.42 -13.48
CA ALA A 316 10.84 6.41 -12.42
C ALA A 316 10.52 5.01 -12.96
N ALA A 317 9.44 4.84 -13.73
CA ALA A 317 9.09 3.56 -14.35
C ALA A 317 10.18 3.04 -15.30
N ALA A 318 10.80 3.92 -16.09
CA ALA A 318 11.91 3.54 -16.97
C ALA A 318 13.16 3.11 -16.20
N ALA A 319 13.49 3.78 -15.09
CA ALA A 319 14.61 3.42 -14.23
C ALA A 319 14.37 2.05 -13.57
N LEU A 320 13.18 1.84 -13.03
CA LEU A 320 12.73 0.56 -12.44
C LEU A 320 12.84 -0.57 -13.46
N MET A 321 12.29 -0.38 -14.66
CA MET A 321 12.35 -1.36 -15.74
C MET A 321 13.79 -1.71 -16.14
N GLY A 322 14.72 -0.75 -16.04
CA GLY A 322 16.14 -0.96 -16.33
C GLY A 322 16.84 -1.96 -15.40
N LYS A 323 16.28 -2.24 -14.21
CA LYS A 323 16.89 -3.16 -13.23
C LYS A 323 16.64 -4.64 -13.57
N TYR A 324 15.37 -5.02 -13.76
CA TYR A 324 14.97 -6.42 -13.98
C TYR A 324 14.00 -6.62 -15.16
N GLY A 325 13.71 -5.58 -15.94
CA GLY A 325 12.73 -5.65 -17.04
C GLY A 325 11.27 -5.57 -16.57
N THR A 326 11.03 -5.30 -15.28
CA THR A 326 9.68 -5.22 -14.71
C THR A 326 8.98 -3.96 -15.21
N SER A 327 7.82 -4.13 -15.86
CA SER A 327 7.08 -3.01 -16.45
C SER A 327 5.99 -2.51 -15.50
N TYR A 328 6.03 -1.21 -15.20
CA TYR A 328 5.02 -0.49 -14.44
C TYR A 328 4.19 0.43 -15.36
N LYS A 329 2.87 0.44 -15.20
CA LYS A 329 1.98 1.36 -15.93
C LYS A 329 1.88 2.69 -15.17
N VAL A 330 2.01 3.80 -15.89
CA VAL A 330 1.98 5.17 -15.33
C VAL A 330 0.72 5.90 -15.79
N GLY A 331 0.09 6.64 -14.88
CA GLY A 331 -1.10 7.43 -15.22
C GLY A 331 -1.88 7.91 -13.99
N SER A 332 -2.88 8.76 -14.21
CA SER A 332 -3.77 9.16 -13.13
C SER A 332 -4.64 8.00 -12.68
N THR A 333 -4.92 7.90 -11.38
CA THR A 333 -5.63 6.74 -10.82
C THR A 333 -7.00 6.52 -11.47
N SER A 334 -7.75 7.61 -11.70
CA SER A 334 -9.07 7.55 -12.37
C SER A 334 -8.99 7.01 -13.81
N SER A 335 -7.86 7.18 -14.49
CA SER A 335 -7.71 6.84 -15.91
C SER A 335 -7.14 5.44 -16.14
N ILE A 336 -6.32 4.93 -15.22
CA ILE A 336 -5.60 3.67 -15.44
C ILE A 336 -5.86 2.57 -14.44
N LEU A 337 -6.62 2.85 -13.37
CA LEU A 337 -6.95 1.88 -12.33
C LEU A 337 -8.46 1.85 -12.05
N TYR A 338 -8.98 2.78 -11.25
CA TYR A 338 -10.41 2.97 -10.98
C TYR A 338 -10.64 4.31 -10.26
N ASN A 339 -11.89 4.79 -10.24
CA ASN A 339 -12.21 6.03 -9.55
C ASN A 339 -12.23 5.85 -8.03
N ASN A 340 -11.64 6.76 -7.28
CA ASN A 340 -11.70 6.76 -5.82
C ASN A 340 -11.63 8.16 -5.24
N SER A 341 -12.11 8.30 -4.01
CA SER A 341 -12.00 9.51 -3.22
C SER A 341 -11.40 9.20 -1.85
N GLY A 342 -10.92 10.23 -1.17
CA GLY A 342 -10.33 10.11 0.16
C GLY A 342 -8.94 9.47 0.18
N SER A 343 -8.25 9.42 -0.97
CA SER A 343 -6.88 8.90 -1.04
C SER A 343 -5.86 9.90 -0.49
N SER A 344 -4.81 9.37 0.14
CA SER A 344 -3.71 10.15 0.71
C SER A 344 -2.95 10.95 -0.35
N ARG A 345 -2.67 10.33 -1.51
CA ARG A 345 -2.01 10.97 -2.66
C ARG A 345 -2.77 12.20 -3.16
N ASP A 346 -4.07 12.07 -3.39
CA ASP A 346 -4.87 13.19 -3.89
C ASP A 346 -4.95 14.30 -2.84
N TRP A 347 -5.16 13.95 -1.58
CA TRP A 347 -5.20 14.93 -0.48
C TRP A 347 -3.87 15.68 -0.36
N ALA A 348 -2.73 14.97 -0.36
CA ALA A 348 -1.40 15.57 -0.30
C ALA A 348 -1.19 16.58 -1.44
N HIS A 349 -1.64 16.23 -2.65
CA HIS A 349 -1.57 17.13 -3.80
C HIS A 349 -2.50 18.34 -3.64
N MET A 350 -3.75 18.14 -3.20
CA MET A 350 -4.74 19.21 -2.99
C MET A 350 -4.29 20.25 -1.95
N ILE A 351 -3.56 19.84 -0.91
CA ILE A 351 -3.06 20.78 0.11
C ILE A 351 -1.81 21.55 -0.34
N GLY A 352 -1.26 21.25 -1.53
CA GLY A 352 -0.21 22.01 -2.19
C GLY A 352 1.14 21.30 -2.34
N ILE A 353 1.23 19.98 -2.08
CA ILE A 353 2.48 19.23 -2.34
C ILE A 353 2.56 18.94 -3.85
N PRO A 354 3.62 19.40 -4.54
CA PRO A 354 3.64 19.38 -6.01
C PRO A 354 3.77 17.96 -6.57
N PHE A 355 4.55 17.10 -5.93
CA PHE A 355 4.81 15.73 -6.41
C PHE A 355 4.18 14.69 -5.47
N SER A 356 3.02 14.16 -5.82
CA SER A 356 2.34 13.13 -5.01
C SER A 356 2.13 11.88 -5.84
N TYR A 357 2.64 10.74 -5.38
CA TYR A 357 2.55 9.46 -6.11
C TYR A 357 2.11 8.32 -5.21
N THR A 358 1.39 7.38 -5.81
CA THR A 358 1.14 6.05 -5.25
C THR A 358 1.94 5.04 -6.06
N PHE A 359 2.73 4.19 -5.38
CA PHE A 359 3.37 3.04 -6.01
C PHE A 359 2.58 1.78 -5.66
N GLU A 360 2.06 1.08 -6.66
CA GLU A 360 1.53 -0.28 -6.50
C GLU A 360 2.64 -1.26 -6.89
N LEU A 361 3.27 -1.89 -5.92
CA LEU A 361 4.44 -2.76 -6.15
C LEU A 361 4.06 -4.09 -6.84
N ARG A 362 5.02 -5.01 -6.91
CA ARG A 362 4.82 -6.35 -7.45
C ARG A 362 3.71 -7.11 -6.71
N ASP A 363 3.10 -8.10 -7.35
CA ASP A 363 3.22 -8.48 -8.77
C ASP A 363 1.99 -8.04 -9.57
N LYS A 364 1.67 -8.70 -10.69
CA LYS A 364 0.44 -8.44 -11.46
C LYS A 364 -0.72 -9.35 -11.05
N GLY A 365 -0.60 -10.05 -9.92
CA GLY A 365 -1.60 -10.96 -9.34
C GLY A 365 -1.25 -12.44 -9.40
N THR A 366 -0.01 -12.82 -9.71
CA THR A 366 0.39 -14.25 -9.60
C THR A 366 0.35 -14.69 -8.14
N HIS A 367 0.89 -13.87 -7.26
CA HIS A 367 0.82 -14.03 -5.81
C HIS A 367 -0.03 -12.93 -5.18
N GLY A 368 -0.16 -11.77 -5.83
CA GLY A 368 -0.91 -10.64 -5.28
C GLY A 368 -0.36 -10.21 -3.92
N PHE A 369 -1.21 -10.24 -2.89
CA PHE A 369 -0.84 -9.80 -1.53
C PHE A 369 0.03 -10.80 -0.74
N VAL A 370 0.22 -12.02 -1.24
CA VAL A 370 1.05 -13.07 -0.62
C VAL A 370 2.33 -13.31 -1.41
N LEU A 371 2.96 -12.21 -1.88
CA LEU A 371 4.22 -12.22 -2.62
C LEU A 371 5.33 -12.93 -1.82
N PRO A 372 6.04 -13.92 -2.38
CA PRO A 372 6.98 -14.75 -1.63
C PRO A 372 8.24 -13.98 -1.20
N PRO A 373 8.91 -14.37 -0.10
CA PRO A 373 10.07 -13.65 0.43
C PRO A 373 11.25 -13.48 -0.54
N ASP A 374 11.45 -14.42 -1.47
CA ASP A 374 12.49 -14.36 -2.50
C ASP A 374 12.27 -13.25 -3.54
N GLN A 375 11.04 -12.71 -3.62
CA GLN A 375 10.71 -11.55 -4.44
C GLN A 375 10.89 -10.21 -3.71
N ILE A 376 11.15 -10.20 -2.39
CA ILE A 376 11.34 -8.96 -1.63
C ILE A 376 12.52 -8.17 -2.18
N GLN A 377 13.69 -8.80 -2.29
CA GLN A 377 14.90 -8.13 -2.78
C GLN A 377 14.75 -7.61 -4.21
N PRO A 378 14.31 -8.41 -5.21
CA PRO A 378 14.07 -7.91 -6.55
C PRO A 378 13.08 -6.74 -6.61
N THR A 379 12.00 -6.80 -5.82
CA THR A 379 11.01 -5.71 -5.77
C THR A 379 11.61 -4.44 -5.16
N CYS A 380 12.39 -4.57 -4.10
CA CYS A 380 12.97 -3.41 -3.43
C CYS A 380 14.10 -2.79 -4.26
N GLU A 381 14.94 -3.60 -4.90
CA GLU A 381 16.07 -3.13 -5.72
C GLU A 381 15.66 -2.40 -7.00
N GLU A 382 14.50 -2.73 -7.58
CA GLU A 382 13.98 -2.01 -8.75
C GLU A 382 13.20 -0.75 -8.37
N THR A 383 12.61 -0.73 -7.17
CA THR A 383 11.82 0.42 -6.68
C THR A 383 12.71 1.54 -6.11
N MET A 384 13.90 1.19 -5.59
CA MET A 384 14.93 2.12 -5.09
C MET A 384 15.52 2.99 -6.19
#